data_AF-A0A0P6X3U8-F1
#
_entry.id   AF-A0A0P6X3U8-F1
#
_cell.length_a   1.000
_cell.length_b   1.000
_cell.length_c   1.000
_cell.angle_alpha   90.00
_cell.angle_beta   90.00
_cell.angle_gamma   90.00
#
_symmetry.space_group_name_H-M   'P 1'
#
loop_
_entity.id
_entity.type
_entity.pdbx_description
1 polymer ?
#
loop_
_entity_poly.entity_id
_entity_poly.type
_entity_poly.pdbx_seq_one_letter_code
_entity_poly.pdbx_strand_id
1 'polypeptide(L)'
;MTMNDPQQALFFFRKVVFCLYREAGAMNESTHEELAKKAHLKTSFFHGARKRMAAQLYHDIKKETQTRRILTPFMLRTGLNLEDLQQLFAEGNWQGKFKKIFQGGPRWARIAEEAIRLRDAIDKEDWPAALLVTHTMKGMKTNNGFLIDEFELTDRNE
;
A
#
# COMPACT_ATOMS: atom_id res chain seq x y z
N MET A 1 -3.61 -14.01 -22.60
CA MET A 1 -2.14 -14.01 -22.45
C MET A 1 -1.82 -14.22 -20.98
N THR A 2 -1.25 -15.37 -20.63
CA THR A 2 -0.78 -15.67 -19.26
C THR A 2 0.42 -14.76 -18.98
N MET A 3 0.35 -13.92 -17.95
CA MET A 3 1.51 -13.12 -17.52
C MET A 3 2.63 -14.07 -17.08
N ASN A 4 3.87 -13.75 -17.42
CA ASN A 4 5.01 -14.48 -16.85
C ASN A 4 5.23 -14.08 -15.38
N ASP A 5 6.00 -14.89 -14.66
CA ASP A 5 6.18 -14.73 -13.21
C ASP A 5 6.65 -13.32 -12.78
N PRO A 6 7.65 -12.70 -13.46
CA PRO A 6 8.05 -11.33 -13.14
C PRO A 6 6.94 -10.30 -13.35
N GLN A 7 6.18 -10.40 -14.46
CA GLN A 7 5.08 -9.49 -14.75
C GLN A 7 3.97 -9.58 -13.70
N GLN A 8 3.66 -10.81 -13.26
CA GLN A 8 2.65 -11.03 -12.22
C GLN A 8 3.11 -10.43 -10.88
N ALA A 9 4.34 -10.67 -10.46
CA ALA A 9 4.89 -10.12 -9.22
C ALA A 9 4.90 -8.58 -9.24
N LEU A 10 5.37 -7.97 -10.33
CA LEU A 10 5.38 -6.51 -10.49
C LEU A 10 3.98 -5.90 -10.54
N PHE A 11 3.04 -6.56 -11.23
CA PHE A 11 1.63 -6.15 -11.22
C PHE A 11 1.07 -6.14 -9.80
N PHE A 12 1.29 -7.22 -9.06
CA PHE A 12 0.80 -7.36 -7.70
C PHE A 12 1.44 -6.32 -6.78
N PHE A 13 2.75 -6.12 -6.87
CA PHE A 13 3.47 -5.12 -6.08
C PHE A 13 2.90 -3.72 -6.29
N ARG A 14 2.70 -3.28 -7.55
CA ARG A 14 2.10 -1.97 -7.86
C ARG A 14 0.70 -1.81 -7.25
N LYS A 15 -0.15 -2.84 -7.36
CA LYS A 15 -1.52 -2.82 -6.80
C LYS A 15 -1.52 -2.76 -5.28
N VAL A 16 -0.63 -3.50 -4.62
CA VAL A 16 -0.52 -3.48 -3.16
C VAL A 16 0.01 -2.13 -2.67
N VAL A 17 1.05 -1.59 -3.31
CA VAL A 17 1.57 -0.25 -3.00
C VAL A 17 0.44 0.78 -3.06
N PHE A 18 -0.36 0.77 -4.13
CA PHE A 18 -1.56 1.61 -4.21
C PHE A 18 -2.49 1.44 -3.01
N CYS A 19 -2.83 0.20 -2.64
CA CYS A 19 -3.75 -0.08 -1.54
C CYS A 19 -3.21 0.42 -0.19
N LEU A 20 -1.93 0.12 0.09
CA LEU A 20 -1.26 0.51 1.34
C LEU A 20 -1.24 2.03 1.51
N TYR A 21 -0.77 2.77 0.49
CA TYR A 21 -0.72 4.23 0.60
C TYR A 21 -2.11 4.84 0.66
N ARG A 22 -3.08 4.33 -0.10
CA ARG A 22 -4.46 4.80 -0.04
C ARG A 22 -5.07 4.62 1.36
N GLU A 23 -4.79 3.49 2.01
CA GLU A 23 -5.24 3.22 3.36
C GLU A 23 -4.54 4.12 4.38
N ALA A 24 -3.21 4.24 4.28
CA ALA A 24 -2.41 5.11 5.12
C ALA A 24 -2.83 6.58 5.00
N GLY A 25 -3.33 6.99 3.83
CA GLY A 25 -3.91 8.31 3.60
C GLY A 25 -5.10 8.67 4.50
N ALA A 26 -5.62 7.75 5.31
CA ALA A 26 -6.65 8.04 6.30
C ALA A 26 -6.09 8.38 7.70
N MET A 27 -4.77 8.30 7.90
CA MET A 27 -4.13 8.71 9.15
C MET A 27 -4.33 10.20 9.43
N ASN A 28 -4.25 10.57 10.70
CA ASN A 28 -4.20 11.94 11.17
C ASN A 28 -3.14 12.08 12.28
N GLU A 29 -3.03 13.27 12.87
CA GLU A 29 -2.03 13.57 13.90
C GLU A 29 -2.11 12.68 15.15
N SER A 30 -3.31 12.19 15.51
CA SER A 30 -3.50 11.31 16.67
C SER A 30 -3.38 9.82 16.34
N THR A 31 -3.23 9.46 15.06
CA THR A 31 -3.03 8.06 14.66
C THR A 31 -1.67 7.55 15.15
N HIS A 32 -0.60 8.30 14.93
CA HIS A 32 0.74 7.94 15.39
C HIS A 32 1.61 9.20 15.44
N GLU A 33 1.89 9.71 16.63
CA GLU A 33 2.47 11.05 16.79
C GLU A 33 3.82 11.21 16.07
N GLU A 34 4.70 10.21 16.17
CA GLU A 34 6.03 10.28 15.54
C GLU A 34 5.95 10.30 14.01
N LEU A 35 5.22 9.35 13.41
CA LEU A 35 5.06 9.29 11.95
C LEU A 35 4.20 10.43 11.42
N ALA A 36 3.31 11.03 12.21
CA ALA A 36 2.58 12.23 11.83
C ALA A 36 3.51 13.43 11.62
N LYS A 37 4.60 13.54 12.41
CA LYS A 37 5.62 14.60 12.24
C LYS A 37 6.43 14.42 10.95
N LYS A 38 6.61 13.18 10.52
CA LYS A 38 7.29 12.83 9.26
C LYS A 38 6.36 12.96 8.04
N ALA A 39 5.09 12.63 8.21
CA ALA A 39 4.11 12.62 7.15
C ALA A 39 3.78 14.03 6.65
N HIS A 40 3.56 14.16 5.34
CA HIS A 40 3.10 15.38 4.70
C HIS A 40 1.59 15.57 4.88
N LEU A 41 1.10 15.56 6.13
CA LEU A 41 -0.33 15.55 6.47
C LEU A 41 -1.12 16.71 5.86
N LYS A 42 -0.47 17.86 5.63
CA LYS A 42 -1.08 19.05 5.01
C LYS A 42 -1.41 18.88 3.51
N THR A 43 -0.93 17.80 2.87
CA THR A 43 -1.24 17.54 1.46
C THR A 43 -2.66 17.01 1.32
N SER A 44 -3.27 17.23 0.15
CA SER A 44 -4.60 16.70 -0.17
C SER A 44 -4.66 15.16 -0.13
N PHE A 45 -3.52 14.48 -0.08
CA PHE A 45 -3.42 13.02 -0.01
C PHE A 45 -3.96 12.47 1.31
N PHE A 46 -3.76 13.17 2.43
CA PHE A 46 -4.30 12.77 3.74
C PHE A 46 -5.69 13.36 4.04
N HIS A 47 -6.20 14.17 3.11
CA HIS A 47 -7.53 14.74 3.16
C HIS A 47 -8.50 13.91 2.30
N GLY A 48 -9.76 14.31 2.19
CA GLY A 48 -10.82 13.55 1.50
C GLY A 48 -10.50 13.09 0.05
N ALA A 49 -9.44 13.60 -0.59
CA ALA A 49 -9.01 13.25 -1.93
C ALA A 49 -8.07 12.02 -2.03
N ARG A 50 -7.74 11.34 -0.92
CA ARG A 50 -6.77 10.23 -0.89
C ARG A 50 -6.98 9.16 -1.97
N LYS A 51 -8.24 8.75 -2.20
CA LYS A 51 -8.59 7.70 -3.17
C LYS A 51 -8.23 8.12 -4.60
N ARG A 52 -8.62 9.33 -4.98
CA ARG A 52 -8.35 9.91 -6.30
C ARG A 52 -6.84 10.08 -6.51
N MET A 53 -6.13 10.60 -5.51
CA MET A 53 -4.69 10.81 -5.62
C MET A 53 -3.90 9.50 -5.71
N ALA A 54 -4.24 8.50 -4.90
CA ALA A 54 -3.61 7.20 -4.98
C ALA A 54 -3.84 6.54 -6.35
N ALA A 55 -5.05 6.66 -6.92
CA ALA A 55 -5.35 6.16 -8.25
C ALA A 55 -4.51 6.87 -9.33
N GLN A 56 -4.43 8.20 -9.29
CA GLN A 56 -3.58 8.97 -10.21
C GLN A 56 -2.12 8.50 -10.18
N LEU A 57 -1.54 8.40 -8.97
CA LEU A 57 -0.16 7.94 -8.82
C LEU A 57 0.02 6.51 -9.35
N TYR A 58 -0.96 5.63 -9.13
CA TYR A 58 -0.95 4.27 -9.68
C TYR A 58 -0.93 4.28 -11.21
N HIS A 59 -1.72 5.12 -11.87
CA HIS A 59 -1.71 5.23 -13.32
C HIS A 59 -0.34 5.67 -13.85
N ASP A 60 0.32 6.61 -13.16
CA ASP A 60 1.67 7.09 -13.52
C ASP A 60 2.72 5.96 -13.46
N ILE A 61 2.55 4.98 -12.57
CA ILE A 61 3.49 3.85 -12.38
C ILE A 61 3.02 2.52 -12.99
N LYS A 62 1.88 2.50 -13.70
CA LYS A 62 1.20 1.24 -14.13
C LYS A 62 2.09 0.31 -14.97
N LYS A 63 3.11 0.86 -15.62
CA LYS A 63 4.09 0.13 -16.44
C LYS A 63 5.51 0.09 -15.85
N GLU A 64 5.75 0.74 -14.71
CA GLU A 64 7.07 0.78 -14.09
C GLU A 64 7.46 -0.61 -13.55
N THR A 65 8.73 -0.96 -13.67
CA THR A 65 9.27 -2.27 -13.30
C THR A 65 10.29 -2.20 -12.17
N GLN A 66 10.81 -1.02 -11.85
CA GLN A 66 11.71 -0.82 -10.72
C GLN A 66 10.92 -0.49 -9.46
N THR A 67 11.07 -1.29 -8.41
CA THR A 67 10.33 -1.13 -7.14
C THR A 67 10.52 0.25 -6.53
N ARG A 68 11.75 0.78 -6.56
CA ARG A 68 12.07 2.12 -6.08
C ARG A 68 11.28 3.20 -6.83
N ARG A 69 11.15 3.07 -8.15
CA ARG A 69 10.40 4.03 -8.98
C ARG A 69 8.89 3.88 -8.81
N ILE A 70 8.41 2.67 -8.53
CA ILE A 70 7.02 2.41 -8.11
C ILE A 70 6.69 3.16 -6.80
N LEU A 71 7.59 3.13 -5.82
CA LEU A 71 7.38 3.71 -4.49
C LEU A 71 7.55 5.23 -4.47
N THR A 72 8.52 5.76 -5.22
CA THR A 72 8.97 7.16 -5.13
C THR A 72 7.81 8.19 -5.23
N PRO A 73 6.86 8.09 -6.17
CA PRO A 73 5.76 9.06 -6.28
C PRO A 73 4.89 9.11 -5.02
N PHE A 74 4.64 7.96 -4.39
CA PHE A 74 3.90 7.88 -3.14
C PHE A 74 4.70 8.48 -1.99
N MET A 75 5.97 8.09 -1.85
CA MET A 75 6.87 8.59 -0.80
C MET A 75 7.02 10.12 -0.85
N LEU A 76 7.17 10.71 -2.04
CA LEU A 76 7.27 12.16 -2.19
C LEU A 76 5.97 12.88 -1.79
N ARG A 77 4.82 12.25 -2.01
CA ARG A 77 3.51 12.82 -1.66
C ARG A 77 3.19 12.68 -0.19
N THR A 78 3.58 11.57 0.43
CA THR A 78 3.19 11.26 1.81
C THR A 78 4.27 11.52 2.84
N GLY A 79 5.54 11.54 2.45
CA GLY A 79 6.70 11.57 3.36
C GLY A 79 7.03 10.20 3.98
N LEU A 80 6.30 9.14 3.64
CA LEU A 80 6.39 7.82 4.27
C LEU A 80 6.87 6.76 3.26
N ASN A 81 7.74 5.86 3.70
CA ASN A 81 8.15 4.66 2.97
C ASN A 81 7.34 3.42 3.42
N LEU A 82 7.63 2.23 2.86
CA LEU A 82 6.87 1.02 3.20
C LEU A 82 7.06 0.57 4.65
N GLU A 83 8.26 0.72 5.20
CA GLU A 83 8.57 0.41 6.59
C GLU A 83 7.77 1.30 7.54
N ASP A 84 7.68 2.60 7.24
CA ASP A 84 6.84 3.55 7.97
C ASP A 84 5.37 3.13 7.90
N LEU A 85 4.88 2.66 6.74
CA LEU A 85 3.50 2.19 6.63
C LEU A 85 3.27 0.94 7.48
N GLN A 86 4.21 -0.01 7.49
CA GLN A 86 4.12 -1.20 8.31
C GLN A 86 4.05 -0.82 9.80
N GLN A 87 4.94 0.06 10.26
CA GLN A 87 4.95 0.57 11.63
C GLN A 87 3.66 1.31 11.95
N LEU A 88 3.24 2.24 11.10
CA LEU A 88 2.01 3.01 11.24
C LEU A 88 0.78 2.11 11.42
N PHE A 89 0.68 1.03 10.62
CA PHE A 89 -0.44 0.10 10.74
C PHE A 89 -0.35 -0.79 12.00
N ALA A 90 0.85 -1.15 12.43
CA ALA A 90 1.06 -2.00 13.60
C ALA A 90 0.80 -1.24 14.92
N GLU A 91 1.29 -0.01 15.00
CA GLU A 91 1.37 0.79 16.24
C GLU A 91 0.32 1.90 16.30
N GLY A 92 -0.25 2.29 15.15
CA GLY A 92 -1.17 3.40 15.08
C GLY A 92 -2.49 3.17 15.81
N ASN A 93 -3.00 4.22 16.44
CA ASN A 93 -4.33 4.26 17.02
C ASN A 93 -5.39 4.50 15.92
N TRP A 94 -5.87 3.40 15.33
CA TRP A 94 -6.86 3.40 14.26
C TRP A 94 -8.32 3.37 14.74
N GLN A 95 -8.55 3.62 16.03
CA GLN A 95 -9.90 3.60 16.59
C GLN A 95 -10.70 4.82 16.12
N GLY A 96 -11.85 4.57 15.46
CA GLY A 96 -12.82 5.62 15.19
C GLY A 96 -13.56 6.07 16.45
N LYS A 97 -14.40 7.12 16.32
CA LYS A 97 -15.23 7.67 17.42
C LYS A 97 -16.07 6.64 18.19
N PHE A 98 -16.32 5.46 17.62
CA PHE A 98 -17.09 4.36 18.23
C PHE A 98 -16.25 3.12 18.57
N LYS A 99 -14.92 3.26 18.73
CA LYS A 99 -13.96 2.16 19.00
C LYS A 99 -13.92 1.04 17.96
N LYS A 100 -14.61 1.20 16.82
CA LYS A 100 -14.49 0.31 15.66
C LYS A 100 -13.28 0.71 14.83
N ILE A 101 -12.46 -0.26 14.44
CA ILE A 101 -11.35 -0.08 13.51
C ILE A 101 -11.92 -0.26 12.10
N PHE A 102 -11.95 0.82 11.34
CA PHE A 102 -12.38 0.80 9.93
C PHE A 102 -11.22 0.92 8.96
N GLN A 103 -10.07 1.41 9.44
CA GLN A 103 -8.89 1.71 8.63
C GLN A 103 -7.64 1.19 9.31
N GLY A 104 -6.61 0.83 8.55
CA GLY A 104 -5.31 0.41 9.08
C GLY A 104 -5.39 -0.73 10.10
N GLY A 105 -4.44 -0.78 11.03
CA GLY A 105 -4.36 -1.84 12.05
C GLY A 105 -3.67 -3.13 11.59
N PRO A 106 -3.71 -4.20 12.41
CA PRO A 106 -2.84 -5.37 12.25
C PRO A 106 -2.95 -6.11 10.91
N ARG A 107 -4.14 -6.13 10.30
CA ARG A 107 -4.32 -6.74 8.97
C ARG A 107 -3.51 -6.01 7.91
N TRP A 108 -3.55 -4.67 7.93
CA TRP A 108 -2.79 -3.83 7.01
C TRP A 108 -1.30 -3.84 7.31
N ALA A 109 -0.91 -3.95 8.59
CA ALA A 109 0.50 -4.14 8.97
C ALA A 109 1.10 -5.40 8.35
N ARG A 110 0.35 -6.52 8.41
CA ARG A 110 0.76 -7.78 7.77
C ARG A 110 0.85 -7.65 6.25
N ILE A 111 -0.08 -6.93 5.61
CA ILE A 111 -0.02 -6.68 4.15
C ILE A 111 1.21 -5.86 3.79
N ALA A 112 1.55 -4.85 4.59
CA ALA A 112 2.76 -4.04 4.41
C ALA A 112 4.04 -4.87 4.59
N GLU A 113 4.07 -5.77 5.57
CA GLU A 113 5.18 -6.71 5.75
C GLU A 113 5.38 -7.61 4.52
N GLU A 114 4.31 -8.22 3.99
CA GLU A 114 4.41 -9.05 2.78
C GLU A 114 4.78 -8.21 1.54
N ALA A 115 4.35 -6.95 1.47
CA ALA A 115 4.77 -6.03 0.40
C ALA A 115 6.28 -5.72 0.46
N ILE A 116 6.85 -5.56 1.65
CA ILE A 116 8.29 -5.41 1.85
C ILE A 116 9.03 -6.67 1.39
N ARG A 117 8.56 -7.86 1.78
CA ARG A 117 9.14 -9.14 1.32
C ARG A 117 9.06 -9.29 -0.20
N LEU A 118 7.94 -8.89 -0.81
CA LEU A 118 7.78 -8.92 -2.26
C LEU A 118 8.75 -7.96 -2.96
N ARG A 119 8.90 -6.73 -2.45
CA ARG A 119 9.91 -5.78 -2.95
C ARG A 119 11.29 -6.40 -2.93
N ASP A 120 11.70 -6.94 -1.77
CA ASP A 120 13.04 -7.46 -1.58
C ASP A 120 13.33 -8.67 -2.49
N ALA A 121 12.32 -9.52 -2.73
CA ALA A 121 12.43 -10.62 -3.69
C ALA A 121 12.57 -10.12 -5.14
N ILE A 122 11.77 -9.12 -5.54
CA ILE A 122 11.86 -8.51 -6.88
C ILE A 122 13.23 -7.84 -7.08
N ASP A 123 13.71 -7.08 -6.09
CA ASP A 123 14.99 -6.37 -6.18
C ASP A 123 16.20 -7.31 -6.26
N LYS A 124 16.07 -8.53 -5.73
CA LYS A 124 17.06 -9.61 -5.85
C LYS A 124 16.86 -10.49 -7.08
N GLU A 125 15.84 -10.21 -7.88
CA GLU A 125 15.40 -11.05 -9.01
C GLU A 125 15.08 -12.52 -8.60
N ASP A 126 14.69 -12.73 -7.34
CA ASP A 126 14.24 -14.03 -6.82
C ASP A 126 12.76 -14.24 -7.18
N TRP A 127 12.51 -14.55 -8.45
CA TRP A 127 11.16 -14.73 -8.99
C TRP A 127 10.37 -15.87 -8.32
N PRO A 128 10.97 -17.02 -7.97
CA PRO A 128 10.27 -18.05 -7.18
C PRO A 128 9.77 -17.52 -5.83
N ALA A 129 10.60 -16.79 -5.08
CA ALA A 129 10.17 -16.18 -3.82
C ALA A 129 9.09 -15.11 -4.03
N ALA A 130 9.26 -14.26 -5.06
CA ALA A 130 8.29 -13.21 -5.39
C ALA A 130 6.91 -13.80 -5.75
N LEU A 131 6.88 -14.93 -6.47
CA LEU A 131 5.65 -15.66 -6.75
C LEU A 131 5.01 -16.22 -5.48
N LEU A 132 5.79 -16.86 -4.60
CA LEU A 132 5.27 -17.42 -3.35
C LEU A 132 4.62 -16.33 -2.50
N VAL A 133 5.28 -15.19 -2.35
CA VAL A 133 4.72 -14.02 -1.64
C VAL A 133 3.45 -13.54 -2.32
N THR A 134 3.45 -13.41 -3.65
CA THR A 134 2.26 -13.03 -4.44
C THR A 134 1.09 -13.99 -4.20
N HIS A 135 1.35 -15.30 -4.14
CA HIS A 135 0.32 -16.31 -3.85
C HIS A 135 -0.23 -16.17 -2.43
N THR A 136 0.63 -15.97 -1.42
CA THR A 136 0.20 -15.68 -0.05
C THR A 136 -0.70 -14.45 -0.01
N MET A 137 -0.29 -13.36 -0.68
CA MET A 137 -1.03 -12.10 -0.64
C MET A 137 -2.40 -12.16 -1.31
N LYS A 138 -2.61 -13.02 -2.32
CA LYS A 138 -3.94 -13.24 -2.94
C LYS A 138 -4.99 -13.71 -1.92
N GLY A 139 -4.58 -14.40 -0.87
CA GLY A 139 -5.49 -14.88 0.20
C GLY A 139 -5.68 -13.90 1.36
N MET A 140 -4.98 -12.76 1.37
CA MET A 140 -5.02 -11.82 2.49
C MET A 140 -6.31 -11.02 2.52
N LYS A 141 -6.70 -10.61 3.73
CA LYS A 141 -7.90 -9.81 3.98
C LYS A 141 -7.55 -8.44 4.55
N THR A 142 -8.26 -7.43 4.08
CA THR A 142 -8.29 -6.10 4.69
C THR A 142 -9.32 -6.09 5.82
N ASN A 143 -9.65 -4.90 6.34
CA ASN A 143 -10.77 -4.75 7.27
C ASN A 143 -12.14 -4.96 6.60
N ASN A 144 -12.20 -4.86 5.26
CA ASN A 144 -13.47 -4.82 4.50
C ASN A 144 -13.70 -6.01 3.57
N GLY A 145 -12.72 -6.88 3.35
CA GLY A 145 -12.84 -7.98 2.38
C GLY A 145 -11.50 -8.60 2.02
N PHE A 146 -11.41 -9.22 0.86
CA PHE A 146 -10.12 -9.67 0.34
C PHE A 146 -9.32 -8.50 -0.20
N LEU A 147 -7.99 -8.58 -0.08
CA LEU A 147 -7.07 -7.56 -0.61
C LEU A 147 -7.23 -7.39 -2.13
N ILE A 148 -7.45 -8.48 -2.85
CA ILE A 148 -7.60 -8.46 -4.31
C ILE A 148 -8.83 -7.66 -4.76
N ASP A 149 -9.88 -7.58 -3.94
CA ASP A 149 -11.09 -6.80 -4.25
C ASP A 149 -10.78 -5.30 -4.27
N GLU A 150 -9.79 -4.88 -3.49
CA GLU A 150 -9.33 -3.48 -3.45
C GLU A 150 -8.62 -3.07 -4.75
N PHE A 151 -8.14 -4.04 -5.55
CA PHE A 151 -7.38 -3.77 -6.76
C PHE A 151 -8.24 -3.19 -7.87
N GLU A 152 -9.54 -3.48 -7.88
CA GLU A 152 -10.50 -2.91 -8.83
C GLU A 152 -10.62 -1.40 -8.69
N LEU A 153 -10.29 -0.85 -7.51
CA LEU A 153 -10.42 0.57 -7.22
C LEU A 153 -9.38 1.43 -7.94
N THR A 154 -8.37 0.84 -8.59
CA THR A 154 -7.51 1.58 -9.51
C THR A 154 -8.14 1.80 -10.88
N ASP A 155 -9.18 1.03 -11.23
CA ASP A 155 -9.73 0.99 -12.59
C ASP A 155 -11.09 1.73 -12.68
N ARG A 156 -11.64 2.18 -11.53
CA ARG A 156 -12.95 2.86 -11.44
C ARG A 156 -12.92 4.39 -11.58
N ASN A 157 -11.75 4.99 -11.84
CA ASN A 157 -11.60 6.45 -11.97
C ASN A 157 -11.20 6.89 -13.39
N GLU A 158 -11.41 6.04 -14.40
CA GLU A 158 -11.36 6.42 -15.82
C GLU A 158 -12.67 7.08 -16.26
#